data_AF-A0A3S4TLM3-F1
#
_entry.id   AF-A0A3S4TLM3-F1
#
_cell.length_a   1.000
_cell.length_b   1.000
_cell.length_c   1.000
_cell.angle_alpha   90.00
_cell.angle_beta   90.00
_cell.angle_gamma   90.00
#
_symmetry.space_group_name_H-M   'P 1'
#
loop_
_entity.id
_entity.type
_entity.pdbx_description
1 polymer ?
#
loop_
_entity_poly.entity_id
_entity_poly.type
_entity_poly.pdbx_seq_one_letter_code
_entity_poly.pdbx_strand_id
1 'polypeptide(L)'
;MKNFIHLKAKLDFLANQKNTNHSLFETPDPLQIAKIHNDEFIALICALFAYGNAKNIVNFLKKLDFSLLNLQEKQIKKEFKNLKYRFQNERDIQEIFITLSRLKNEISLYELFHQAYQKRENTTDAILAFMQKIKTLNSYSSYGYDFFFGKIWQSTPTSPLKRYNMYLRWMVRKDELDLGLFTKIHTKDLLIPLDTHTHKISLTLGLLKRKIYDYKSVLELTQNLKKLDANDPIKYDFTLYRLGQSKEIDKFKE
;
A
#
# COMPACT_ATOMS: atom_id res chain seq x y z
N MET A 1 -15.91 27.33 4.53
CA MET A 1 -14.78 27.42 5.50
C MET A 1 -15.12 26.80 6.86
N LYS A 2 -16.19 27.19 7.57
CA LYS A 2 -16.55 26.60 8.89
C LYS A 2 -16.67 25.06 8.89
N ASN A 3 -17.28 24.47 7.86
CA ASN A 3 -17.43 23.01 7.75
C ASN A 3 -16.09 22.26 7.58
N PHE A 4 -15.11 22.88 6.91
CA PHE A 4 -13.81 22.24 6.65
C PHE A 4 -12.89 22.24 7.87
N ILE A 5 -12.95 23.29 8.70
CA ILE A 5 -12.24 23.37 9.98
C ILE A 5 -12.78 22.31 10.96
N HIS A 6 -14.11 22.17 11.04
CA HIS A 6 -14.74 21.17 11.89
C HIS A 6 -14.39 19.74 11.46
N LEU A 7 -14.44 19.47 10.15
CA LEU A 7 -14.03 18.19 9.58
C LEU A 7 -12.57 17.87 9.90
N LYS A 8 -11.66 18.84 9.75
CA LYS A 8 -10.24 18.68 10.11
C LYS A 8 -10.09 18.29 11.58
N ALA A 9 -10.72 19.04 12.50
CA ALA A 9 -10.61 18.78 13.93
C ALA A 9 -11.10 17.37 14.29
N LYS A 10 -12.24 16.94 13.74
CA LYS A 10 -12.77 15.58 13.94
C LYS A 10 -11.83 14.50 13.39
N LEU A 11 -11.28 14.69 12.19
CA LEU A 11 -10.37 13.73 11.57
C LEU A 11 -9.02 13.66 12.29
N ASP A 12 -8.48 14.79 12.75
CA ASP A 12 -7.26 14.83 13.57
C ASP A 12 -7.47 14.11 14.90
N PHE A 13 -8.60 14.34 15.59
CA PHE A 13 -8.94 13.63 16.82
C PHE A 13 -9.00 12.11 16.62
N LEU A 14 -9.72 11.66 15.59
CA LEU A 14 -9.81 10.22 15.30
C LEU A 14 -8.49 9.62 14.84
N ALA A 15 -7.68 10.36 14.09
CA ALA A 15 -6.33 9.92 13.72
C ALA A 15 -5.49 9.67 14.97
N ASN A 16 -5.49 10.59 15.93
CA ASN A 16 -4.76 10.40 17.18
C ASN A 16 -5.29 9.22 18.01
N GLN A 17 -6.61 8.99 18.00
CA GLN A 17 -7.21 7.88 18.75
C GLN A 17 -6.93 6.51 18.10
N LYS A 18 -6.99 6.42 16.77
CA LYS A 18 -6.94 5.15 16.03
C LYS A 18 -5.52 4.78 15.57
N ASN A 19 -4.58 5.74 15.54
CA ASN A 19 -3.19 5.51 15.14
C ASN A 19 -2.38 4.92 16.29
N THR A 20 -2.76 3.72 16.74
CA THR A 20 -2.09 3.02 17.86
C THR A 20 -1.81 1.57 17.51
N ASN A 21 -0.73 1.01 18.09
CA ASN A 21 -0.44 -0.42 17.95
C ASN A 21 -1.61 -1.29 18.43
N HIS A 22 -2.30 -0.91 19.51
CA HIS A 22 -3.49 -1.61 19.98
C HIS A 22 -4.55 -1.72 18.87
N SER A 23 -4.91 -0.59 18.26
CA SER A 23 -5.89 -0.55 17.16
C SER A 23 -5.46 -1.30 15.89
N LEU A 24 -4.16 -1.51 15.67
CA LEU A 24 -3.67 -2.34 14.57
C LEU A 24 -3.96 -3.82 14.81
N PHE A 25 -3.77 -4.31 16.03
CA PHE A 25 -3.91 -5.73 16.37
C PHE A 25 -5.35 -6.17 16.68
N GLU A 26 -6.29 -5.24 16.85
CA GLU A 26 -7.72 -5.52 17.05
C GLU A 26 -8.39 -6.27 15.88
N THR A 27 -7.93 -6.04 14.65
CA THR A 27 -8.50 -6.66 13.44
C THR A 27 -7.41 -7.13 12.51
N PRO A 28 -7.60 -8.23 11.74
CA PRO A 28 -6.61 -8.66 10.76
C PRO A 28 -6.20 -7.53 9.81
N ASP A 29 -4.91 -7.24 9.72
CA ASP A 29 -4.34 -6.26 8.79
C ASP A 29 -2.95 -6.74 8.34
N PRO A 30 -2.62 -6.70 7.03
CA PRO A 30 -1.29 -7.08 6.53
C PRO A 30 -0.14 -6.25 7.14
N LEU A 31 -0.38 -5.02 7.61
CA LEU A 31 0.62 -4.20 8.31
C LEU A 31 1.12 -4.89 9.59
N GLN A 32 0.33 -5.76 10.23
CA GLN A 32 0.78 -6.56 11.38
C GLN A 32 2.02 -7.40 11.02
N ILE A 33 1.97 -8.08 9.88
CA ILE A 33 3.08 -8.93 9.42
C ILE A 33 4.27 -8.06 9.00
N ALA A 34 4.01 -7.00 8.24
CA ALA A 34 5.06 -6.06 7.84
C ALA A 34 5.79 -5.45 9.05
N LYS A 35 5.07 -5.11 10.12
CA LYS A 35 5.63 -4.53 11.35
C LYS A 35 6.47 -5.52 12.15
N ILE A 36 6.04 -6.78 12.24
CA ILE A 36 6.81 -7.83 12.90
C ILE A 36 8.18 -8.03 12.22
N HIS A 37 8.20 -8.01 10.89
CA HIS A 37 9.43 -8.24 10.13
C HIS A 37 10.29 -6.99 9.95
N ASN A 38 9.69 -5.81 9.88
CA ASN A 38 10.37 -4.52 9.73
C ASN A 38 11.40 -4.49 8.56
N ASP A 39 11.02 -5.02 7.40
CA ASP A 39 11.86 -5.14 6.19
C ASP A 39 11.10 -4.62 4.97
N GLU A 40 11.78 -3.87 4.10
CA GLU A 40 11.17 -3.20 2.95
C GLU A 40 10.58 -4.17 1.90
N PHE A 41 11.19 -5.34 1.69
CA PHE A 41 10.72 -6.34 0.73
C PHE A 41 9.57 -7.16 1.30
N ILE A 42 9.64 -7.50 2.59
CA ILE A 42 8.53 -8.21 3.27
C ILE A 42 7.30 -7.30 3.34
N ALA A 43 7.48 -6.02 3.66
CA ALA A 43 6.40 -5.04 3.66
C ALA A 43 5.78 -4.88 2.27
N LEU A 44 6.60 -4.88 1.20
CA LEU A 44 6.11 -4.86 -0.18
C LEU A 44 5.24 -6.08 -0.48
N ILE A 45 5.69 -7.29 -0.13
CA ILE A 45 4.91 -8.52 -0.32
C ILE A 45 3.58 -8.46 0.45
N CYS A 46 3.61 -8.01 1.71
CA CYS A 46 2.42 -7.84 2.53
C CYS A 46 1.42 -6.88 1.88
N ALA A 47 1.90 -5.75 1.34
CA ALA A 47 1.07 -4.77 0.68
C ALA A 47 0.50 -5.27 -0.65
N LEU A 48 1.33 -5.94 -1.46
CA LEU A 48 0.93 -6.45 -2.77
C LEU A 48 -0.03 -7.64 -2.65
N PHE A 49 0.02 -8.48 -1.61
CA PHE A 49 -1.03 -9.49 -1.36
C PHE A 49 -2.32 -8.96 -0.72
N ALA A 50 -2.39 -7.66 -0.39
CA ALA A 50 -3.51 -7.08 0.35
C ALA A 50 -4.78 -6.84 -0.50
N TYR A 51 -5.32 -7.90 -1.11
CA TYR A 51 -6.59 -7.92 -1.84
C TYR A 51 -7.45 -9.12 -1.47
N GLY A 52 -8.71 -8.85 -1.12
CA GLY A 52 -9.64 -9.86 -0.61
C GLY A 52 -9.94 -9.65 0.87
N ASN A 53 -10.41 -10.70 1.54
CA ASN A 53 -10.76 -10.64 2.96
C ASN A 53 -9.49 -10.55 3.83
N ALA A 54 -9.48 -9.61 4.78
CA ALA A 54 -8.32 -9.33 5.64
C ALA A 54 -7.82 -10.53 6.46
N LYS A 55 -8.73 -11.36 7.00
CA LYS A 55 -8.35 -12.60 7.71
C LYS A 55 -7.63 -13.57 6.78
N ASN A 56 -8.13 -13.73 5.55
CA ASN A 56 -7.48 -14.62 4.57
C ASN A 56 -6.14 -14.08 4.08
N ILE A 57 -5.99 -12.74 3.95
CA ILE A 57 -4.71 -12.10 3.65
C ILE A 57 -3.69 -12.45 4.74
N VAL A 58 -4.00 -12.15 6.00
CA VAL A 58 -3.08 -12.39 7.13
C VAL A 58 -2.76 -13.88 7.27
N ASN A 59 -3.75 -14.76 7.17
CA ASN A 59 -3.54 -16.21 7.23
C ASN A 59 -2.65 -16.74 6.11
N PHE A 60 -2.72 -16.14 4.93
CA PHE A 60 -1.83 -16.51 3.83
C PHE A 60 -0.41 -15.99 4.06
N LEU A 61 -0.25 -14.72 4.45
CA LEU A 61 1.05 -14.12 4.73
C LEU A 61 1.81 -14.88 5.83
N LYS A 62 1.12 -15.37 6.86
CA LYS A 62 1.71 -16.22 7.93
C LYS A 62 2.25 -17.56 7.45
N LYS A 63 1.84 -18.05 6.27
CA LYS A 63 2.33 -19.30 5.68
C LYS A 63 3.57 -19.09 4.80
N LEU A 64 3.91 -17.84 4.46
CA LEU A 64 5.06 -17.55 3.63
C LEU A 64 6.33 -17.60 4.47
N ASP A 65 7.33 -18.30 3.97
CA ASP A 65 8.68 -18.20 4.50
C ASP A 65 9.40 -17.03 3.80
N PHE A 66 9.52 -15.91 4.50
CA PHE A 66 10.19 -14.73 3.98
C PHE A 66 11.72 -14.88 3.90
N SER A 67 12.32 -15.87 4.57
CA SER A 67 13.77 -16.12 4.49
C SER A 67 14.21 -16.51 3.08
N LEU A 68 13.28 -17.04 2.28
CA LEU A 68 13.50 -17.40 0.87
C LEU A 68 13.93 -16.20 0.01
N LEU A 69 13.63 -14.97 0.42
CA LEU A 69 14.11 -13.75 -0.26
C LEU A 69 15.64 -13.61 -0.25
N ASN A 70 16.33 -14.29 0.66
CA ASN A 70 17.78 -14.24 0.80
C ASN A 70 18.48 -15.45 0.16
N LEU A 71 17.71 -16.35 -0.49
CA LEU A 71 18.25 -17.56 -1.11
C LEU A 71 18.44 -17.39 -2.62
N GLN A 72 19.25 -18.29 -3.19
CA GLN A 72 19.39 -18.38 -4.65
C GLN A 72 18.17 -19.06 -5.28
N GLU A 73 17.90 -18.72 -6.55
CA GLU A 73 16.77 -19.24 -7.32
C GLU A 73 16.62 -20.77 -7.25
N LYS A 74 17.71 -21.52 -7.37
CA LYS A 74 17.68 -23.00 -7.31
C LYS A 74 17.15 -23.53 -5.97
N GLN A 75 17.41 -22.82 -4.88
CA GLN A 75 16.92 -23.17 -3.54
C GLN A 75 15.46 -22.75 -3.40
N ILE A 76 15.13 -21.51 -3.78
CA ILE A 76 13.75 -21.01 -3.78
C ILE A 76 12.82 -21.99 -4.51
N LYS A 77 13.23 -22.50 -5.68
CA LYS A 77 12.42 -23.45 -6.47
C LYS A 77 12.07 -24.76 -5.74
N LYS A 78 12.86 -25.19 -4.76
CA LYS A 78 12.66 -26.46 -4.04
C LYS A 78 11.73 -26.33 -2.83
N GLU A 79 11.61 -25.13 -2.27
CA GLU A 79 10.91 -24.88 -1.00
C GLU A 79 9.40 -24.64 -1.15
N PHE A 80 8.95 -24.14 -2.31
CA PHE A 80 7.52 -23.87 -2.53
C PHE A 80 6.72 -25.16 -2.75
N LYS A 81 5.81 -25.48 -1.83
CA LYS A 81 4.84 -26.58 -1.96
C LYS A 81 3.45 -26.17 -1.45
N ASN A 82 2.42 -26.48 -2.22
CA ASN A 82 0.99 -26.32 -1.92
C ASN A 82 0.57 -24.89 -1.53
N LEU A 83 1.28 -23.86 -2.00
CA LEU A 83 0.92 -22.46 -1.77
C LEU A 83 0.03 -21.93 -2.90
N LYS A 84 -1.14 -21.39 -2.53
CA LYS A 84 -2.06 -20.73 -3.46
C LYS A 84 -2.76 -19.57 -2.75
N TYR A 85 -2.99 -18.48 -3.47
CA TYR A 85 -3.75 -17.35 -2.97
C TYR A 85 -4.55 -16.69 -4.07
N ARG A 86 -5.88 -16.77 -4.02
CA ARG A 86 -6.78 -16.08 -4.97
C ARG A 86 -6.43 -16.36 -6.44
N PHE A 87 -5.66 -15.46 -7.06
CA PHE A 87 -5.26 -15.51 -8.47
C PHE A 87 -3.90 -16.16 -8.69
N GLN A 88 -3.12 -16.36 -7.63
CA GLN A 88 -1.76 -16.87 -7.68
C GLN A 88 -1.75 -18.35 -7.33
N ASN A 89 -1.26 -19.14 -8.27
CA ASN A 89 -0.89 -20.52 -8.03
C ASN A 89 0.52 -20.61 -7.40
N GLU A 90 0.98 -21.82 -7.12
CA GLU A 90 2.29 -22.06 -6.50
C GLU A 90 3.45 -21.51 -7.35
N ARG A 91 3.41 -21.73 -8.66
CA ARG A 91 4.42 -21.25 -9.59
C ARG A 91 4.47 -19.72 -9.61
N ASP A 92 3.33 -19.05 -9.56
CA ASP A 92 3.27 -17.59 -9.50
C ASP A 92 3.97 -17.06 -8.24
N ILE A 93 3.69 -17.66 -7.08
CA ILE A 93 4.28 -17.25 -5.79
C ILE A 93 5.78 -17.51 -5.80
N GLN A 94 6.21 -18.68 -6.29
CA GLN A 94 7.62 -19.00 -6.45
C GLN A 94 8.34 -17.97 -7.32
N GLU A 95 7.78 -17.63 -8.48
CA GLU A 95 8.37 -16.65 -9.41
C GLU A 95 8.37 -15.23 -8.83
N ILE A 96 7.38 -14.84 -8.01
CA ILE A 96 7.40 -13.59 -7.25
C ILE A 96 8.62 -13.53 -6.32
N PHE A 97 8.88 -14.60 -5.56
CA PHE A 97 10.04 -14.66 -4.66
C PHE A 97 11.37 -14.67 -5.42
N ILE A 98 11.45 -15.39 -6.54
CA ILE A 98 12.64 -15.37 -7.41
C ILE A 98 12.90 -13.94 -7.91
N THR A 99 11.88 -13.26 -8.42
CA THR A 99 12.02 -11.89 -8.92
C THR A 99 12.46 -10.91 -7.84
N LEU A 100 11.87 -11.00 -6.65
CA LEU A 100 12.23 -10.12 -5.53
C LEU A 100 13.60 -10.45 -4.94
N SER A 101 14.01 -11.72 -4.89
CA SER A 101 15.38 -12.12 -4.54
C SER A 101 16.40 -11.56 -5.53
N ARG A 102 16.14 -11.69 -6.84
CA ARG A 102 16.99 -11.05 -7.88
C ARG A 102 17.09 -9.55 -7.67
N LEU A 103 15.96 -8.87 -7.45
CA LEU A 103 15.93 -7.43 -7.19
C LEU A 103 16.76 -7.06 -5.96
N LYS A 104 16.58 -7.77 -4.85
CA LYS A 104 17.27 -7.54 -3.58
C LYS A 104 18.80 -7.67 -3.69
N ASN A 105 19.27 -8.52 -4.59
CA ASN A 105 20.70 -8.67 -4.89
C ASN A 105 21.26 -7.57 -5.80
N GLU A 106 20.42 -6.76 -6.45
CA GLU A 106 20.85 -5.67 -7.33
C GLU A 106 20.74 -4.29 -6.67
N ILE A 107 19.64 -4.01 -5.96
CA ILE A 107 19.35 -2.69 -5.40
C ILE A 107 18.32 -2.79 -4.27
N SER A 108 18.44 -1.93 -3.25
CA SER A 108 17.39 -1.77 -2.24
C SER A 108 16.11 -1.18 -2.83
N LEU A 109 14.94 -1.47 -2.24
CA LEU A 109 13.71 -0.81 -2.65
C LEU A 109 13.76 0.68 -2.31
N TYR A 110 14.33 1.05 -1.17
CA TYR A 110 14.49 2.45 -0.80
C TYR A 110 15.24 3.23 -1.88
N GLU A 111 16.39 2.73 -2.34
CA GLU A 111 17.18 3.38 -3.38
C GLU A 111 16.43 3.42 -4.71
N LEU A 112 15.85 2.29 -5.14
CA LEU A 112 15.10 2.20 -6.40
C LEU A 112 13.94 3.21 -6.46
N PHE A 113 13.14 3.29 -5.39
CA PHE A 113 12.02 4.22 -5.32
C PHE A 113 12.52 5.68 -5.21
N HIS A 114 13.54 5.95 -4.40
CA HIS A 114 14.10 7.30 -4.23
C HIS A 114 14.70 7.84 -5.53
N GLN A 115 15.48 7.05 -6.27
CA GLN A 115 16.12 7.47 -7.52
C GLN A 115 15.12 7.94 -8.58
N ALA A 116 13.96 7.30 -8.64
CA ALA A 116 12.88 7.68 -9.54
C ALA A 116 12.09 8.88 -8.99
N TYR A 117 11.77 8.87 -7.69
CA TYR A 117 11.05 9.95 -7.02
C TYR A 117 11.74 11.31 -7.15
N GLN A 118 13.05 11.39 -6.87
CA GLN A 118 13.80 12.65 -6.84
C GLN A 118 13.80 13.44 -8.15
N LYS A 119 13.45 12.80 -9.29
CA LYS A 119 13.38 13.46 -10.59
C LYS A 119 12.24 14.47 -10.68
N ARG A 120 11.11 14.20 -10.01
CA ARG A 120 9.87 15.01 -10.10
C ARG A 120 9.08 15.11 -8.81
N GLU A 121 9.65 14.66 -7.68
CA GLU A 121 8.95 14.52 -6.39
C GLU A 121 7.61 13.76 -6.52
N ASN A 122 7.60 12.69 -7.33
CA ASN A 122 6.38 11.99 -7.70
C ASN A 122 6.47 10.49 -7.38
N THR A 123 5.60 10.04 -6.47
CA THR A 123 5.57 8.63 -6.04
C THR A 123 5.02 7.68 -7.10
N THR A 124 4.16 8.16 -8.00
CA THR A 124 3.64 7.36 -9.11
C THR A 124 4.75 7.02 -10.10
N ASP A 125 5.71 7.92 -10.32
CA ASP A 125 6.91 7.63 -11.11
C ASP A 125 7.80 6.57 -10.46
N ALA A 126 7.93 6.62 -9.13
CA ALA A 126 8.68 5.63 -8.40
C ALA A 126 8.05 4.22 -8.52
N ILE A 127 6.72 4.13 -8.44
CA ILE A 127 5.99 2.88 -8.68
C ILE A 127 6.19 2.39 -10.12
N LEU A 128 6.13 3.29 -11.11
CA LEU A 128 6.35 2.94 -12.52
C LEU A 128 7.75 2.37 -12.74
N ALA A 129 8.77 3.02 -12.20
CA ALA A 129 10.17 2.57 -12.29
C ALA A 129 10.36 1.19 -11.64
N PHE A 130 9.74 0.96 -10.47
CA PHE A 130 9.72 -0.37 -9.86
C PHE A 130 9.10 -1.43 -10.77
N MET A 131 7.89 -1.18 -11.32
CA MET A 131 7.23 -2.13 -12.21
C MET A 131 8.04 -2.41 -13.50
N GLN A 132 8.69 -1.38 -14.05
CA GLN A 132 9.60 -1.53 -15.18
C GLN A 132 10.79 -2.40 -14.81
N LYS A 133 11.43 -2.16 -13.66
CA LYS A 133 12.54 -2.99 -13.16
C LYS A 133 12.13 -4.45 -13.00
N ILE A 134 10.98 -4.72 -12.41
CA ILE A 134 10.42 -6.08 -12.26
C ILE A 134 10.34 -6.81 -13.61
N LYS A 135 9.88 -6.14 -14.68
CA LYS A 135 9.82 -6.76 -16.02
C LYS A 135 11.19 -7.11 -16.60
N THR A 136 12.24 -6.38 -16.23
CA THR A 136 13.62 -6.71 -16.67
C THR A 136 14.21 -7.90 -15.93
N LEU A 137 13.75 -8.15 -14.70
CA LEU A 137 14.33 -9.17 -13.81
C LEU A 137 13.79 -10.56 -14.04
N ASN A 138 12.59 -10.70 -14.62
CA ASN A 138 12.00 -12.01 -14.87
C ASN A 138 11.04 -11.95 -16.07
N SER A 139 11.27 -12.83 -17.04
CA SER A 139 10.43 -12.96 -18.23
C SER A 139 9.17 -13.82 -17.99
N TYR A 140 9.04 -14.44 -16.81
CA TYR A 140 7.83 -15.17 -16.44
C TYR A 140 6.61 -14.27 -16.46
N SER A 141 5.52 -14.75 -17.07
CA SER A 141 4.24 -14.06 -17.11
C SER A 141 3.11 -15.08 -16.98
N SER A 142 2.15 -14.71 -16.15
CA SER A 142 0.89 -15.42 -15.95
C SER A 142 -0.13 -14.39 -15.47
N TYR A 143 -1.43 -14.71 -15.50
CA TYR A 143 -2.44 -13.83 -14.92
C TYR A 143 -2.14 -13.52 -13.44
N GLY A 144 -1.77 -14.52 -12.63
CA GLY A 144 -1.49 -14.34 -11.21
C GLY A 144 -0.26 -13.48 -10.95
N TYR A 145 0.83 -13.74 -11.67
CA TYR A 145 2.08 -12.97 -11.55
C TYR A 145 1.90 -11.51 -12.00
N ASP A 146 1.28 -11.30 -13.16
CA ASP A 146 1.03 -9.96 -13.69
C ASP A 146 -0.01 -9.19 -12.85
N PHE A 147 -0.97 -9.89 -12.25
CA PHE A 147 -1.89 -9.28 -11.28
C PHE A 147 -1.15 -8.82 -10.01
N PHE A 148 -0.21 -9.64 -9.52
CA PHE A 148 0.52 -9.34 -8.30
C PHE A 148 1.30 -8.02 -8.43
N PHE A 149 2.13 -7.90 -9.47
CA PHE A 149 2.91 -6.68 -9.72
C PHE A 149 2.10 -5.55 -10.38
N GLY A 150 1.04 -5.88 -11.11
CA GLY A 150 0.22 -4.90 -11.83
C GLY A 150 0.72 -4.59 -13.24
N LYS A 151 -0.03 -3.76 -13.95
CA LYS A 151 0.24 -3.39 -15.35
C LYS A 151 0.89 -2.00 -15.43
N ILE A 152 1.98 -1.92 -16.18
CA ILE A 152 2.64 -0.67 -16.57
C ILE A 152 1.69 0.17 -17.43
N TRP A 153 1.70 1.48 -17.22
CA TRP A 153 0.97 2.48 -18.01
C TRP A 153 1.93 3.34 -18.85
N GLN A 154 1.41 4.00 -19.88
CA GLN A 154 2.18 4.92 -20.72
C GLN A 154 2.12 6.36 -20.23
N SER A 155 0.93 6.85 -19.87
CA SER A 155 0.72 8.24 -19.44
C SER A 155 0.29 8.31 -17.97
N THR A 156 -0.87 7.74 -17.64
CA THR A 156 -1.40 7.73 -16.27
C THR A 156 -1.88 6.33 -15.89
N PRO A 157 -1.78 5.95 -14.60
CA PRO A 157 -2.42 4.73 -14.12
C PRO A 157 -3.93 4.76 -14.40
N THR A 158 -4.48 3.61 -14.77
CA THR A 158 -5.93 3.40 -14.86
C THR A 158 -6.51 2.95 -13.53
N SER A 159 -5.74 2.18 -12.75
CA SER A 159 -6.13 1.72 -11.42
C SER A 159 -5.73 2.70 -10.31
N PRO A 160 -6.41 2.68 -9.15
CA PRO A 160 -6.03 3.51 -8.00
C PRO A 160 -4.64 3.25 -7.38
N LEU A 161 -3.90 2.21 -7.81
CA LEU A 161 -2.61 1.83 -7.22
C LEU A 161 -2.63 1.62 -5.69
N LYS A 162 -3.80 1.33 -5.11
CA LYS A 162 -4.04 1.20 -3.67
C LYS A 162 -2.94 0.45 -2.92
N ARG A 163 -2.52 -0.71 -3.43
CA ARG A 163 -1.52 -1.59 -2.80
C ARG A 163 -0.14 -0.93 -2.71
N TYR A 164 0.28 -0.23 -3.77
CA TYR A 164 1.55 0.50 -3.78
C TYR A 164 1.50 1.79 -2.95
N ASN A 165 0.40 2.53 -3.01
CA ASN A 165 0.20 3.69 -2.14
C ASN A 165 0.23 3.28 -0.66
N MET A 166 -0.31 2.11 -0.33
CA MET A 166 -0.32 1.57 1.03
C MET A 166 1.09 1.18 1.47
N TYR A 167 1.86 0.54 0.59
CA TYR A 167 3.28 0.25 0.82
C TYR A 167 4.08 1.53 1.06
N LEU A 168 3.96 2.53 0.19
CA LEU A 168 4.70 3.80 0.33
C LEU A 168 4.29 4.56 1.59
N ARG A 169 3.01 4.54 1.97
CA ARG A 169 2.55 5.06 3.27
C ARG A 169 3.34 4.42 4.42
N TRP A 170 3.40 3.09 4.47
CA TRP A 170 4.13 2.35 5.50
C TRP A 170 5.63 2.65 5.51
N MET A 171 6.25 2.80 4.34
CA MET A 171 7.70 3.01 4.25
C MET A 171 8.11 4.44 4.57
N VAL A 172 7.32 5.44 4.17
CA VAL A 172 7.74 6.84 4.20
C VAL A 172 7.29 7.55 5.47
N ARG A 173 6.06 7.31 5.93
CA ARG A 173 5.60 7.88 7.20
C ARG A 173 6.26 7.16 8.37
N LYS A 174 6.45 7.88 9.46
CA LYS A 174 6.99 7.35 10.71
C LYS A 174 6.10 7.79 11.86
N ASP A 175 5.32 6.86 12.38
CA ASP A 175 4.44 7.04 13.54
C ASP A 175 4.27 5.72 14.30
N GLU A 176 3.25 5.59 15.15
CA GLU A 176 3.02 4.35 15.89
C GLU A 176 2.69 3.15 15.00
N LEU A 177 2.17 3.36 13.79
CA LEU A 177 1.75 2.30 12.88
C LEU A 177 2.79 2.06 11.78
N ASP A 178 3.15 3.11 11.05
CA ASP A 178 4.02 3.07 9.88
C ASP A 178 5.50 2.87 10.27
N LEU A 179 6.30 2.29 9.35
CA LEU A 179 7.66 1.80 9.63
C LEU A 179 8.73 2.89 9.49
N GLY A 180 8.55 3.84 8.57
CA GLY A 180 9.46 4.97 8.40
C GLY A 180 10.85 4.60 7.88
N LEU A 181 10.96 3.55 7.06
CA LEU A 181 12.22 3.07 6.48
C LEU A 181 12.77 3.98 5.36
N PHE A 182 11.92 4.77 4.69
CA PHE A 182 12.28 5.59 3.53
C PHE A 182 12.32 7.08 3.90
N THR A 183 13.51 7.60 4.21
CA THR A 183 13.65 8.96 4.81
C THR A 183 13.84 10.10 3.80
N LYS A 184 14.01 9.79 2.51
CA LYS A 184 14.26 10.79 1.43
C LYS A 184 13.07 10.96 0.47
N ILE A 185 11.94 10.32 0.77
CA ILE A 185 10.67 10.57 0.08
C ILE A 185 9.81 11.37 1.05
N HIS A 186 9.17 12.44 0.59
CA HIS A 186 8.40 13.29 1.48
C HIS A 186 6.95 12.80 1.65
N THR A 187 6.44 12.86 2.88
CA THR A 187 5.04 12.53 3.22
C THR A 187 4.05 13.39 2.42
N LYS A 188 4.35 14.67 2.22
CA LYS A 188 3.52 15.61 1.42
C LYS A 188 3.22 15.12 -0.01
N ASP A 189 4.03 14.21 -0.55
CA ASP A 189 3.92 13.70 -1.93
C ASP A 189 3.29 12.31 -2.02
N LEU A 190 3.01 11.67 -0.88
CA LEU A 190 2.31 10.40 -0.87
C LEU A 190 0.85 10.56 -1.34
N LEU A 191 0.37 9.52 -2.01
CA LEU A 191 -1.02 9.40 -2.46
C LEU A 191 -1.80 8.47 -1.53
N ILE A 192 -3.08 8.77 -1.33
CA ILE A 192 -3.97 7.95 -0.49
C ILE A 192 -4.12 6.52 -1.07
N PRO A 193 -4.00 5.45 -0.26
CA PRO A 193 -4.29 4.08 -0.69
C PRO A 193 -5.80 3.83 -0.76
N LEU A 194 -6.44 4.50 -1.72
CA LEU A 194 -7.88 4.49 -1.90
C LEU A 194 -8.41 3.08 -2.18
N ASP A 195 -9.19 2.53 -1.25
CA ASP A 195 -10.03 1.36 -1.47
C ASP A 195 -11.51 1.73 -1.66
N THR A 196 -12.35 0.74 -1.94
CA THR A 196 -13.77 0.97 -2.21
C THR A 196 -14.56 1.47 -1.00
N HIS A 197 -14.13 1.16 0.22
CA HIS A 197 -14.80 1.60 1.44
C HIS A 197 -14.42 3.06 1.73
N THR A 198 -13.13 3.36 1.63
CA THR A 198 -12.51 4.69 1.73
C THR A 198 -13.08 5.63 0.65
N HIS A 199 -13.32 5.13 -0.56
CA HIS A 199 -13.97 5.88 -1.63
C HIS A 199 -15.41 6.28 -1.26
N LYS A 200 -16.21 5.34 -0.74
CA LYS A 200 -17.60 5.60 -0.32
C LYS A 200 -17.67 6.60 0.84
N ILE A 201 -16.89 6.40 1.90
CA ILE A 201 -16.83 7.35 3.03
C ILE A 201 -16.40 8.73 2.55
N SER A 202 -15.41 8.82 1.66
CA SER A 202 -14.93 10.11 1.15
C SER A 202 -15.98 10.87 0.35
N LEU A 203 -16.82 10.16 -0.42
CA LEU A 203 -17.99 10.74 -1.08
C LEU A 203 -19.00 11.25 -0.04
N THR A 204 -19.29 10.46 1.00
CA THR A 204 -20.22 10.85 2.07
C THR A 204 -19.75 12.06 2.87
N LEU A 205 -18.44 12.17 3.12
CA LEU A 205 -17.83 13.30 3.83
C LEU A 205 -17.63 14.54 2.94
N GLY A 206 -17.93 14.46 1.64
CA GLY A 206 -17.68 15.54 0.69
C GLY A 206 -16.20 15.80 0.39
N LEU A 207 -15.31 14.88 0.77
CA LEU A 207 -13.89 14.89 0.45
C LEU A 207 -13.60 14.45 -0.99
N LEU A 208 -14.56 13.81 -1.64
CA LEU A 208 -14.49 13.36 -3.02
C LEU A 208 -15.82 13.65 -3.73
N LYS A 209 -15.77 14.04 -5.00
CA LYS A 209 -16.95 14.19 -5.87
C LYS A 209 -17.01 13.12 -6.95
N ARG A 210 -15.86 12.65 -7.43
CA ARG A 210 -15.79 11.62 -8.48
C ARG A 210 -16.32 10.27 -7.99
N LYS A 211 -17.45 9.85 -8.58
CA LYS A 211 -18.10 8.56 -8.29
C LYS A 211 -17.35 7.34 -8.86
N ILE A 212 -16.46 7.54 -9.82
CA ILE A 212 -15.69 6.47 -10.44
C ILE A 212 -14.50 6.13 -9.55
N TYR A 213 -14.35 4.86 -9.18
CA TYR A 213 -13.20 4.37 -8.41
C TYR A 213 -12.00 4.15 -9.34
N ASP A 214 -11.17 5.19 -9.51
CA ASP A 214 -10.00 5.17 -10.38
C ASP A 214 -8.85 6.05 -9.83
N TYR A 215 -7.75 6.12 -10.57
CA TYR A 215 -6.60 6.94 -10.19
C TYR A 215 -6.94 8.44 -10.07
N LYS A 216 -7.90 8.96 -10.85
CA LYS A 216 -8.31 10.37 -10.73
C LYS A 216 -8.98 10.64 -9.39
N SER A 217 -9.74 9.68 -8.85
CA SER A 217 -10.29 9.77 -7.50
C SER A 217 -9.20 9.77 -6.41
N VAL A 218 -8.08 9.07 -6.62
CA VAL A 218 -6.92 9.13 -5.72
C VAL A 218 -6.35 10.55 -5.69
N LEU A 219 -6.14 11.14 -6.86
CA LEU A 219 -5.61 12.51 -6.97
C LEU A 219 -6.55 13.54 -6.35
N GLU A 220 -7.85 13.46 -6.66
CA GLU A 220 -8.86 14.38 -6.11
C GLU A 220 -8.92 14.29 -4.57
N LEU A 221 -9.01 13.07 -4.03
CA LEU A 221 -9.05 12.87 -2.58
C LEU A 221 -7.78 13.36 -1.92
N THR A 222 -6.60 12.98 -2.44
CA THR A 222 -5.31 13.41 -1.88
C THR A 222 -5.21 14.94 -1.88
N GLN A 223 -5.63 15.61 -2.96
CA GLN A 223 -5.61 17.07 -3.03
C GLN A 223 -6.55 17.73 -2.02
N ASN A 224 -7.69 17.11 -1.71
CA ASN A 224 -8.58 17.61 -0.67
C ASN A 224 -8.02 17.35 0.73
N LEU A 225 -7.35 16.22 0.96
CA LEU A 225 -6.66 15.95 2.22
C LEU A 225 -5.47 16.90 2.44
N LYS A 226 -4.77 17.32 1.38
CA LYS A 226 -3.71 18.35 1.44
C LYS A 226 -4.20 19.70 1.98
N LYS A 227 -5.48 20.01 1.79
CA LYS A 227 -6.08 21.23 2.37
C LYS A 227 -6.30 21.08 3.89
N LEU A 228 -6.40 19.86 4.40
CA LEU A 228 -6.48 19.58 5.84
C LEU A 228 -5.08 19.58 6.44
N ASP A 229 -4.14 18.88 5.82
CA ASP A 229 -2.73 18.87 6.22
C ASP A 229 -1.83 18.80 4.98
N ALA A 230 -1.11 19.89 4.70
CA ALA A 230 -0.25 19.98 3.52
C ALA A 230 1.07 19.21 3.67
N ASN A 231 1.52 18.98 4.91
CA ASN A 231 2.78 18.28 5.19
C ASN A 231 2.57 16.77 5.21
N ASP A 232 1.37 16.34 5.59
CA ASP A 232 1.06 14.93 5.75
C ASP A 232 -0.41 14.57 5.43
N PRO A 233 -0.82 14.69 4.14
CA PRO A 233 -2.22 14.53 3.73
C PRO A 233 -2.80 13.13 3.97
N ILE A 234 -1.95 12.12 4.01
CA ILE A 234 -2.29 10.70 4.12
C ILE A 234 -2.42 10.21 5.56
N LYS A 235 -2.22 11.06 6.57
CA LYS A 235 -2.41 10.67 7.99
C LYS A 235 -3.85 10.27 8.31
N TYR A 236 -4.78 10.74 7.50
CA TYR A 236 -6.19 10.45 7.63
C TYR A 236 -6.58 9.08 7.07
N ASP A 237 -5.68 8.36 6.41
CA ASP A 237 -5.98 7.11 5.73
C ASP A 237 -6.51 6.03 6.67
N PHE A 238 -5.76 5.71 7.74
CA PHE A 238 -6.16 4.67 8.69
C PHE A 238 -7.53 4.99 9.32
N THR A 239 -7.76 6.26 9.65
CA THR A 239 -9.04 6.75 10.16
C THR A 239 -10.18 6.56 9.16
N LEU A 240 -10.02 7.04 7.92
CA LEU A 240 -11.05 6.93 6.88
C LEU A 240 -11.35 5.45 6.57
N TYR A 241 -10.33 4.61 6.52
CA TYR A 241 -10.47 3.17 6.35
C TYR A 241 -11.29 2.53 7.49
N ARG A 242 -10.98 2.87 8.75
CA ARG A 242 -11.72 2.36 9.93
C ARG A 242 -13.16 2.84 9.96
N LEU A 243 -13.42 4.10 9.63
CA LEU A 243 -14.79 4.63 9.52
C LEU A 243 -15.58 3.91 8.41
N GLY A 244 -14.94 3.65 7.27
CA GLY A 244 -15.52 2.90 6.17
C GLY A 244 -15.90 1.46 6.52
N GLN A 245 -15.14 0.80 7.40
CA GLN A 245 -15.44 -0.57 7.85
C GLN A 245 -16.50 -0.63 8.96
N SER A 246 -16.45 0.29 9.92
CA SER A 246 -17.26 0.26 11.15
C SER A 246 -18.70 0.77 10.97
N LYS A 247 -19.04 1.34 9.80
CA LYS A 247 -20.31 2.08 9.57
C LYS A 247 -20.57 3.20 10.59
N GLU A 248 -19.55 3.67 11.32
CA GLU A 248 -19.63 4.77 12.30
C GLU A 248 -19.91 6.16 11.67
N ILE A 249 -20.17 6.21 10.37
CA ILE A 249 -20.47 7.42 9.60
C ILE A 249 -21.59 8.24 10.22
N ASP A 250 -22.63 7.57 10.71
CA ASP A 250 -23.82 8.27 11.19
C ASP A 250 -23.52 9.08 12.46
N LYS A 251 -22.63 8.58 13.33
CA LYS A 251 -22.09 9.32 14.48
C LYS A 251 -21.16 10.47 14.10
N PHE A 252 -20.61 10.45 12.89
CA PHE A 252 -19.68 11.49 12.41
C PHE A 252 -20.42 12.71 11.84
N LYS A 253 -21.66 12.53 11.38
CA LYS A 253 -22.52 13.58 10.81
C LYS A 253 -23.19 14.47 11.85
N GLU A 254 -23.38 13.97 13.07
CA GLU A 254 -23.80 14.74 14.26
C GLU A 254 -22.69 15.71 14.71
#